data_AF-A0A6I7MUN1-F1
#
_entry.id   AF-A0A6I7MUN1-F1
#
_cell.length_a   1.000
_cell.length_b   1.000
_cell.length_c   1.000
_cell.angle_alpha   90.00
_cell.angle_beta   90.00
_cell.angle_gamma   90.00
#
_symmetry.space_group_name_H-M   'P 1'
#
loop_
_entity.id
_entity.type
_entity.pdbx_description
1 polymer ?
#
loop_
_entity_poly.entity_id
_entity_poly.type
_entity_poly.pdbx_seq_one_letter_code
_entity_poly.pdbx_strand_id
1 'polypeptide(L)'
;MSLETREDLDPIETTEWIDSLESVLDREGEDRARYLMTRLADRLRRDGMKVPFSVTTPHRNTIPVHREAPMPGDLFMERRIRSLIRYNAIAQVIRNNRANPGLGGHIASFMSSATLYDVGFNHFFRAAKDDFAGDLIYIQGHVAPGIYARSYLEG
;
A
#
# COMPACT_ATOMS: atom_id res chain seq x y z
N MET A 1 16.96 10.35 -10.93
CA MET A 1 17.63 11.56 -11.45
C MET A 1 17.27 12.67 -10.49
N SER A 2 18.21 13.02 -9.61
CA SER A 2 18.05 14.09 -8.63
C SER A 2 17.76 15.39 -9.41
N LEU A 3 16.70 16.11 -9.04
CA LEU A 3 16.50 17.51 -9.43
C LEU A 3 17.51 18.35 -8.62
N GLU A 4 18.80 18.03 -8.75
CA GLU A 4 19.87 18.88 -8.24
C GLU A 4 19.89 20.12 -9.12
N THR A 5 19.19 21.13 -8.60
CA THR A 5 19.40 22.57 -8.75
C THR A 5 20.33 22.94 -9.89
N ARG A 6 19.73 23.14 -11.08
CA ARG A 6 20.19 24.25 -11.93
C ARG A 6 20.03 25.51 -11.08
N GLU A 7 21.02 26.40 -11.08
CA GLU A 7 20.88 27.73 -10.48
C GLU A 7 19.55 28.33 -10.91
N ASP A 8 18.73 28.73 -9.92
CA ASP A 8 17.48 29.41 -10.17
C ASP A 8 17.80 30.81 -10.71
N LEU A 9 17.43 31.04 -11.97
CA LEU A 9 17.74 32.28 -12.69
C LEU A 9 16.94 33.47 -12.15
N ASP A 10 15.75 33.21 -11.60
CA ASP A 10 14.90 34.22 -10.97
C ASP A 10 14.14 33.63 -9.77
N PRO A 11 14.74 33.66 -8.57
CA PRO A 11 14.11 33.15 -7.36
C PRO A 11 12.82 33.87 -6.97
N ILE A 12 12.65 35.13 -7.39
CA ILE A 12 11.44 35.91 -7.08
C ILE A 12 10.28 35.35 -7.89
N GLU A 13 10.44 35.19 -9.21
CA GLU A 13 9.43 34.56 -10.06
C GLU A 13 9.10 33.14 -9.56
N THR A 14 10.10 32.32 -9.26
CA THR A 14 9.87 30.96 -8.74
C THR A 14 9.04 30.98 -7.44
N THR A 15 9.31 31.92 -6.54
CA THR A 15 8.54 32.07 -5.30
C THR A 15 7.10 32.49 -5.59
N GLU A 16 6.88 33.45 -6.50
CA GLU A 16 5.53 33.89 -6.88
C GLU A 16 4.68 32.75 -7.47
N TRP A 17 5.29 31.86 -8.26
CA TRP A 17 4.60 30.67 -8.79
C TRP A 17 4.27 29.65 -7.71
N ILE A 18 5.16 29.44 -6.72
CA ILE A 18 4.91 28.55 -5.58
C ILE A 18 3.78 29.13 -4.73
N ASP A 19 3.85 30.40 -4.34
CA ASP A 19 2.84 31.09 -3.54
C ASP A 19 1.47 31.08 -4.25
N SER A 20 1.46 31.23 -5.58
CA SER A 20 0.25 31.14 -6.38
C SER A 20 -0.38 29.74 -6.32
N LEU A 21 0.44 28.68 -6.37
CA LEU A 21 -0.03 27.30 -6.26
C LEU A 21 -0.57 27.02 -4.85
N GLU A 22 0.12 27.49 -3.80
CA GLU A 22 -0.32 27.36 -2.41
C GLU A 22 -1.66 28.08 -2.17
N SER A 23 -1.80 29.31 -2.68
CA SER A 23 -3.06 30.07 -2.63
C SER A 23 -4.23 29.31 -3.28
N VAL A 24 -4.02 28.66 -4.43
CA VAL A 24 -5.05 27.83 -5.07
C VAL A 24 -5.38 26.60 -4.23
N LEU A 25 -4.37 25.92 -3.68
CA LEU A 25 -4.57 24.76 -2.81
C LEU A 25 -5.40 25.11 -1.58
N ASP A 26 -5.11 26.25 -0.94
CA ASP A 26 -5.79 26.70 0.27
C ASP A 26 -7.23 27.18 0.00
N ARG A 27 -7.47 27.85 -1.13
CA ARG A 27 -8.77 28.50 -1.41
C ARG A 27 -9.72 27.67 -2.26
N GLU A 28 -9.18 26.93 -3.24
CA GLU A 28 -9.96 26.19 -4.25
C GLU A 28 -9.76 24.67 -4.15
N GLY A 29 -8.73 24.19 -3.44
CA GLY A 29 -8.49 22.78 -3.15
C GLY A 29 -7.65 22.03 -4.20
N GLU A 30 -7.39 20.75 -3.89
CA GLU A 30 -6.44 19.90 -4.63
C GLU A 30 -6.87 19.63 -6.09
N ASP A 31 -8.16 19.42 -6.34
CA ASP A 31 -8.65 19.12 -7.69
C ASP A 31 -8.42 20.30 -8.64
N ARG A 32 -8.58 21.53 -8.14
CA ARG A 32 -8.31 22.74 -8.91
C ARG A 32 -6.83 22.90 -9.22
N ALA A 33 -5.98 22.74 -8.20
CA ALA A 33 -4.53 22.79 -8.37
C ALA A 33 -4.06 21.74 -9.40
N ARG A 34 -4.57 20.51 -9.31
CA ARG A 34 -4.29 19.43 -10.28
C ARG A 34 -4.75 19.80 -11.69
N TYR A 35 -5.91 20.40 -11.84
CA TYR A 35 -6.41 20.88 -13.13
C TYR A 35 -5.47 21.94 -13.74
N LEU A 36 -5.06 22.95 -12.98
CA LEU A 36 -4.16 24.01 -13.44
C LEU A 36 -2.78 23.45 -13.85
N MET A 37 -2.19 22.60 -13.02
CA MET A 37 -0.91 21.94 -13.32
C MET A 37 -0.98 21.09 -14.60
N THR A 38 -2.11 20.39 -14.80
CA THR A 38 -2.35 19.61 -16.02
C THR A 38 -2.41 20.51 -17.25
N ARG A 39 -3.12 21.65 -17.16
CA ARG A 39 -3.23 22.62 -18.26
C ARG A 39 -1.90 23.27 -18.61
N LEU A 40 -1.07 23.60 -17.63
CA LEU A 40 0.29 24.12 -17.83
C LEU A 40 1.18 23.07 -18.51
N ALA A 41 1.14 21.83 -18.04
CA ALA A 41 1.87 20.72 -18.66
C ALA A 41 1.43 20.48 -20.12
N ASP A 42 0.12 20.50 -20.41
CA ASP A 42 -0.40 20.34 -21.77
C ASP A 42 0.02 21.50 -22.69
N ARG A 43 0.08 22.74 -22.18
CA ARG A 43 0.56 23.89 -22.94
C ARG A 43 2.02 23.72 -23.34
N LEU A 44 2.88 23.26 -22.41
CA LEU A 44 4.29 22.98 -22.68
C LEU A 44 4.47 21.84 -23.70
N ARG A 45 3.63 20.80 -23.63
CA ARG A 45 3.65 19.69 -24.61
C ARG A 45 3.30 20.15 -26.03
N ARG A 46 2.37 21.10 -26.19
CA ARG A 46 1.94 21.60 -27.52
C ARG A 46 3.08 22.27 -28.29
N ASP A 47 4.07 22.83 -27.60
CA ASP A 47 5.23 23.47 -28.23
C ASP A 47 6.40 22.47 -28.44
N GLY A 48 6.14 21.16 -28.32
CA GLY A 48 7.13 20.11 -28.55
C GLY A 48 8.13 19.91 -27.41
N MET A 49 8.01 20.66 -26.32
CA MET A 49 8.86 20.48 -25.14
C MET A 49 8.44 19.23 -24.36
N LYS A 50 9.42 18.39 -24.03
CA LYS A 50 9.24 17.28 -23.10
C LYS A 50 9.12 17.86 -21.69
N VAL A 51 7.91 17.93 -21.16
CA VAL A 51 7.69 18.20 -19.73
C VAL A 51 8.40 17.10 -18.94
N PRO A 52 9.21 17.42 -17.91
CA PRO A 52 9.77 16.43 -17.00
C PRO A 52 8.63 15.81 -16.19
N PHE A 53 7.92 14.84 -16.77
CA PHE A 53 6.93 14.05 -16.06
C PHE A 53 7.67 12.92 -15.34
N SER A 54 7.69 12.98 -14.01
CA SER A 54 8.14 11.85 -13.21
C SER A 54 7.04 10.79 -13.22
N VAL A 55 7.28 9.66 -13.88
CA VAL A 55 6.40 8.47 -13.80
C VAL A 55 6.43 7.85 -12.40
N THR A 56 7.39 8.26 -11.57
CA THR A 56 7.55 7.81 -10.18
C THR A 56 7.02 8.85 -9.20
N THR A 57 6.18 8.41 -8.27
CA THR A 57 5.86 9.20 -7.09
C THR A 57 7.04 9.22 -6.12
N PRO A 58 7.13 10.20 -5.20
CA PRO A 58 8.15 10.19 -4.15
C PRO A 58 8.11 8.88 -3.35
N HIS A 59 9.27 8.43 -2.85
CA HIS A 59 9.39 7.23 -2.02
C HIS A 59 8.87 7.48 -0.59
N ARG A 60 7.55 7.69 -0.48
CA ARG A 60 6.80 7.93 0.76
C ARG A 60 5.38 7.37 0.62
N ASN A 61 4.64 7.31 1.73
CA ASN A 61 3.24 6.86 1.71
C ASN A 61 2.38 7.77 0.83
N THR A 62 1.56 7.17 -0.04
CA THR A 62 0.62 7.89 -0.92
C THR A 62 -0.49 8.59 -0.12
N ILE A 63 -0.97 7.96 0.96
CA ILE A 63 -1.97 8.52 1.86
C ILE A 63 -1.24 9.18 3.04
N PRO A 64 -1.37 10.51 3.23
CA PRO A 64 -0.77 11.20 4.38
C PRO A 64 -1.57 10.94 5.66
N VAL A 65 -0.92 11.09 6.82
CA VAL A 65 -1.50 10.80 8.15
C VAL A 65 -2.84 11.52 8.40
N HIS A 66 -2.98 12.77 7.97
CA HIS A 66 -4.22 13.53 8.16
C HIS A 66 -5.40 13.07 7.27
N ARG A 67 -5.14 12.20 6.29
CA ARG A 67 -6.16 11.52 5.46
C ARG A 67 -6.29 10.04 5.79
N GLU A 68 -5.55 9.54 6.79
CA GLU A 68 -5.61 8.14 7.19
C GLU A 68 -6.95 7.83 7.87
N ALA A 69 -7.58 6.73 7.45
CA ALA A 69 -8.80 6.27 8.10
C ALA A 69 -8.45 5.60 9.44
N PRO A 70 -9.24 5.83 10.50
CA PRO A 70 -9.04 5.13 11.77
C PRO A 70 -9.29 3.63 11.57
N MET A 71 -8.47 2.80 12.21
CA MET A 71 -8.66 1.34 12.21
C MET A 71 -9.95 0.98 12.97
N PRO A 72 -10.86 0.19 12.37
CA PRO A 72 -12.18 -0.09 12.98
C PRO A 72 -12.14 -1.17 14.07
N GLY A 73 -11.09 -1.99 14.15
CA GLY A 73 -10.97 -3.11 15.09
C GLY A 73 -10.07 -2.85 16.31
N ASP A 74 -10.05 -3.81 17.24
CA ASP A 74 -9.12 -3.82 18.37
C ASP A 74 -7.73 -4.32 17.91
N LEU A 75 -6.82 -3.37 17.74
CA LEU A 75 -5.44 -3.63 17.30
C LEU A 75 -4.67 -4.59 18.20
N PHE A 76 -4.95 -4.62 19.51
CA PHE A 76 -4.28 -5.54 20.44
C PHE A 76 -4.83 -6.95 20.27
N MET A 77 -6.14 -7.08 20.09
CA MET A 77 -6.76 -8.37 19.85
C MET A 77 -6.32 -8.96 18.51
N GLU A 78 -6.38 -8.16 17.43
CA GLU A 78 -5.91 -8.56 16.11
C GLU A 78 -4.44 -8.98 16.13
N ARG A 79 -3.58 -8.22 16.83
CA ARG A 79 -2.17 -8.59 17.00
C ARG A 79 -2.01 -9.93 17.71
N ARG A 80 -2.82 -10.23 18.73
CA ARG A 80 -2.75 -11.51 19.44
C ARG A 80 -3.18 -12.67 18.56
N ILE A 81 -4.28 -12.53 17.82
CA ILE A 81 -4.74 -13.54 16.85
C ILE A 81 -3.67 -13.77 15.77
N ARG A 82 -3.14 -12.70 15.17
CA ARG A 82 -2.08 -12.77 14.15
C ARG A 82 -0.81 -13.44 14.67
N SER A 83 -0.45 -13.23 15.93
CA SER A 83 0.69 -13.92 16.56
C SER A 83 0.47 -15.43 16.68
N LEU A 84 -0.75 -15.87 17.02
CA LEU A 84 -1.10 -17.30 17.05
C LEU A 84 -1.04 -17.92 15.66
N ILE A 85 -1.57 -17.23 14.65
CA ILE A 85 -1.51 -17.67 13.24
C ILE A 85 -0.03 -17.80 12.80
N ARG A 86 0.81 -16.80 13.09
CA ARG A 86 2.26 -16.86 12.81
C ARG A 86 2.93 -18.05 13.49
N TYR A 87 2.63 -18.29 14.75
CA TYR A 87 3.19 -19.42 15.50
C TYR A 87 2.80 -20.75 14.87
N ASN A 88 1.51 -20.96 14.60
CA ASN A 88 1.00 -22.19 13.97
C ASN A 88 1.60 -22.41 12.58
N ALA A 89 1.77 -21.33 11.80
CA ALA A 89 2.39 -21.38 10.48
C ALA A 89 3.85 -21.86 10.54
N ILE A 90 4.64 -21.41 11.53
CA ILE A 90 6.00 -21.89 11.77
C ILE A 90 5.97 -23.34 12.26
N ALA A 91 5.12 -23.62 13.25
CA ALA A 91 5.08 -24.90 13.94
C ALA A 91 4.80 -26.05 12.96
N GLN A 92 3.84 -25.89 12.04
CA GLN A 92 3.54 -26.94 11.05
C GLN A 92 4.71 -27.17 10.08
N VAL A 93 5.41 -26.12 9.62
CA VAL A 93 6.53 -26.27 8.68
C VAL A 93 7.69 -27.00 9.37
N ILE A 94 8.03 -26.60 10.60
CA ILE A 94 9.08 -27.25 11.37
C ILE A 94 8.72 -28.70 11.70
N ARG A 95 7.49 -28.96 12.14
CA ARG A 95 7.03 -30.34 12.45
C ARG A 95 7.09 -31.23 11.22
N ASN A 96 6.62 -30.75 10.06
CA ASN A 96 6.64 -31.53 8.84
C ASN A 96 8.05 -31.82 8.35
N ASN A 97 8.99 -30.86 8.44
CA ASN A 97 10.37 -31.11 8.06
C ASN A 97 11.12 -32.03 9.05
N ARG A 98 10.71 -32.07 10.32
CA ARG A 98 11.24 -33.05 11.29
C ARG A 98 10.75 -34.46 11.00
N ALA A 99 9.47 -34.62 10.63
CA ALA A 99 8.89 -35.93 10.31
C ALA A 99 9.29 -36.43 8.92
N ASN A 100 9.41 -35.53 7.95
CA ASN A 100 9.65 -35.82 6.54
C ASN A 100 10.77 -34.92 6.00
N PRO A 101 12.03 -35.39 6.02
CA PRO A 101 13.16 -34.64 5.46
C PRO A 101 12.94 -34.28 3.99
N GLY A 102 13.22 -33.04 3.61
CA GLY A 102 13.17 -32.58 2.21
C GLY A 102 11.79 -32.13 1.70
N LEU A 103 10.75 -32.14 2.52
CA LEU A 103 9.41 -31.67 2.14
C LEU A 103 9.37 -30.15 1.87
N GLY A 104 10.21 -29.38 2.57
CA GLY A 104 10.33 -27.94 2.38
C GLY A 104 9.23 -27.13 3.07
N GLY A 105 8.98 -25.92 2.58
CA GLY A 105 8.00 -24.97 3.12
C GLY A 105 8.59 -23.59 3.41
N HIS A 106 7.84 -22.54 3.08
CA HIS A 106 8.29 -21.16 3.24
C HIS A 106 7.74 -20.53 4.53
N ILE A 107 8.63 -19.98 5.35
CA ILE A 107 8.25 -19.25 6.58
C ILE A 107 8.30 -17.74 6.33
N ALA A 108 9.39 -17.26 5.74
CA ALA A 108 9.66 -15.82 5.58
C ALA A 108 8.58 -15.09 4.76
N SER A 109 8.07 -15.72 3.69
CA SER A 109 7.08 -15.11 2.80
C SER A 109 5.77 -14.78 3.53
N PHE A 110 5.29 -15.67 4.40
CA PHE A 110 4.09 -15.37 5.19
C PHE A 110 4.41 -14.37 6.31
N MET A 111 5.57 -14.46 6.95
CA MET A 111 5.92 -13.53 8.03
C MET A 111 5.92 -12.06 7.59
N SER A 112 6.46 -11.77 6.40
CA SER A 112 6.49 -10.42 5.83
C SER A 112 5.12 -9.89 5.44
N SER A 113 4.18 -10.77 5.05
CA SER A 113 2.86 -10.41 4.54
C SER A 113 1.70 -10.66 5.53
N ALA A 114 1.96 -11.26 6.69
CA ALA A 114 0.91 -11.69 7.63
C ALA A 114 -0.02 -10.55 8.07
N THR A 115 0.50 -9.34 8.30
CA THR A 115 -0.33 -8.19 8.67
C THR A 115 -1.24 -7.76 7.52
N LEU A 116 -0.77 -7.83 6.27
CA LEU A 116 -1.57 -7.49 5.09
C LEU A 116 -2.76 -8.44 4.95
N TYR A 117 -2.50 -9.75 5.04
CA TYR A 117 -3.58 -10.74 4.99
C TYR A 117 -4.52 -10.62 6.19
N ASP A 118 -4.01 -10.37 7.39
CA ASP A 118 -4.85 -10.24 8.59
C ASP A 118 -5.81 -9.06 8.52
N VAL A 119 -5.34 -7.88 8.07
CA VAL A 119 -6.22 -6.74 7.78
C VAL A 119 -7.25 -7.12 6.71
N GLY A 120 -6.80 -7.82 5.65
CA GLY A 120 -7.69 -8.34 4.61
C GLY A 120 -8.81 -9.21 5.17
N PHE A 121 -8.48 -10.24 5.95
CA PHE A 121 -9.46 -11.15 6.52
C PHE A 121 -10.40 -10.51 7.53
N ASN A 122 -9.91 -9.57 8.36
CA ASN A 122 -10.74 -8.97 9.40
C ASN A 122 -11.69 -7.89 8.84
N HIS A 123 -11.31 -7.20 7.75
CA HIS A 123 -11.99 -5.97 7.34
C HIS A 123 -12.42 -5.91 5.86
N PHE A 124 -11.90 -6.77 4.98
CA PHE A 124 -12.12 -6.63 3.53
C PHE A 124 -12.65 -7.88 2.85
N PHE A 125 -12.08 -9.05 3.14
CA PHE A 125 -12.38 -10.29 2.44
C PHE A 125 -13.76 -10.81 2.82
N ARG A 126 -14.62 -10.94 1.81
CA ARG A 126 -15.99 -11.39 1.99
C ARG A 126 -16.13 -12.83 1.49
N ALA A 127 -16.62 -13.70 2.38
CA ALA A 127 -17.03 -15.04 2.00
C ALA A 127 -18.29 -15.01 1.13
N ALA A 128 -18.55 -16.12 0.43
CA ALA A 128 -19.80 -16.30 -0.31
C ALA A 128 -21.00 -16.27 0.66
N LYS A 129 -22.05 -15.52 0.33
CA LYS A 129 -23.26 -15.41 1.12
C LYS A 129 -24.43 -14.93 0.25
N ASP A 130 -25.60 -15.57 0.38
CA ASP A 130 -26.82 -15.23 -0.36
C ASP A 130 -26.53 -15.14 -1.88
N ASP A 131 -26.84 -14.01 -2.51
CA ASP A 131 -26.60 -13.75 -3.95
C ASP A 131 -25.15 -13.32 -4.27
N PHE A 132 -24.26 -13.25 -3.28
CA PHE A 132 -22.87 -12.86 -3.44
C PHE A 132 -21.94 -14.09 -3.42
N ALA A 133 -21.21 -14.31 -4.52
CA ALA A 133 -20.34 -15.48 -4.70
C ALA A 133 -19.03 -15.45 -3.90
N GLY A 134 -18.75 -14.38 -3.16
CA GLY A 134 -17.50 -14.21 -2.42
C GLY A 134 -16.43 -13.47 -3.22
N ASP A 135 -15.43 -12.93 -2.52
CA ASP A 135 -14.26 -12.33 -3.14
C ASP A 135 -13.31 -13.41 -3.68
N LEU A 136 -12.80 -13.21 -4.90
CA LEU A 136 -11.81 -14.09 -5.52
C LEU A 136 -10.39 -13.65 -5.12
N ILE A 137 -9.81 -14.34 -4.14
CA ILE A 137 -8.50 -13.99 -3.58
C ILE A 137 -7.41 -14.87 -4.20
N TYR A 138 -6.54 -14.27 -5.01
CA TYR A 138 -5.38 -14.92 -5.59
C TYR A 138 -4.22 -14.92 -4.60
N ILE A 139 -4.26 -15.85 -3.65
CA ILE A 139 -3.28 -15.95 -2.57
C ILE A 139 -1.91 -16.36 -3.12
N GLN A 140 -0.84 -15.72 -2.65
CA GLN A 140 0.53 -16.11 -2.98
C GLN A 140 0.81 -17.55 -2.51
N GLY A 141 1.20 -18.46 -3.41
CA GLY A 141 1.37 -19.87 -3.08
C GLY A 141 2.31 -20.14 -1.89
N HIS A 142 3.40 -19.39 -1.77
CA HIS A 142 4.37 -19.53 -0.68
C HIS A 142 3.85 -19.11 0.71
N VAL A 143 2.67 -18.49 0.79
CA VAL A 143 2.06 -18.14 2.08
C VAL A 143 0.98 -19.11 2.54
N ALA A 144 0.74 -20.20 1.79
CA ALA A 144 -0.23 -21.23 2.13
C ALA A 144 -0.14 -21.73 3.59
N PRO A 145 1.06 -21.91 4.20
CA PRO A 145 1.16 -22.22 5.62
C PRO A 145 0.40 -21.24 6.53
N GLY A 146 0.44 -19.94 6.24
CA GLY A 146 -0.29 -18.94 7.00
C GLY A 146 -1.81 -19.07 6.90
N ILE A 147 -2.31 -19.42 5.71
CA ILE A 147 -3.74 -19.62 5.47
C ILE A 147 -4.24 -20.86 6.21
N TYR A 148 -3.50 -21.97 6.13
CA TYR A 148 -3.84 -23.18 6.91
C TYR A 148 -3.81 -22.93 8.41
N ALA A 149 -2.84 -22.15 8.90
CA ALA A 149 -2.75 -21.78 10.30
C ALA A 149 -3.92 -20.94 10.79
N ARG A 150 -4.47 -20.06 9.92
CA ARG A 150 -5.68 -19.30 10.21
C ARG A 150 -6.90 -20.19 10.22
N SER A 151 -7.10 -20.99 9.17
CA SER A 151 -8.21 -21.94 9.08
C SER A 151 -8.24 -22.90 10.27
N TYR A 152 -7.08 -23.41 10.70
CA TYR A 152 -6.98 -24.23 11.91
C TYR A 152 -7.44 -23.51 13.19
N LEU A 153 -7.19 -22.20 13.29
CA LEU A 153 -7.61 -21.40 14.45
C LEU A 153 -9.11 -21.06 14.41
N GLU A 154 -9.70 -21.04 13.23
CA GLU A 154 -11.13 -20.75 13.00
C GLU A 154 -12.03 -21.97 13.24
N GLY A 155 -11.46 -23.19 13.26
CA GLY A 155 -12.17 -24.45 13.54
C GLY A 155 -12.71 -25.15 12.30
#